data_AF-A0A399F2R7-F1
#
_entry.id   AF-A0A399F2R7-F1
#
_cell.length_a   1.000
_cell.length_b   1.000
_cell.length_c   1.000
_cell.angle_alpha   90.00
_cell.angle_beta   90.00
_cell.angle_gamma   90.00
#
_symmetry.space_group_name_H-M   'P 1'
#
loop_
_entity.id
_entity.type
_entity.pdbx_description
1 polymer ?
#
loop_
_entity_poly.entity_id
_entity_poly.type
_entity_poly.pdbx_seq_one_letter_code
_entity_poly.pdbx_strand_id
1 'polypeptide(L)'
;MITYEVTATVRPDLCEAYERYMRERHVPDLLQTGAFAGASFSRSAPGRYRVRYEAHDRAALDRYLALHAPRLRQHLLEQFPEGVELSREEWEVLEAWPVAGAPR
;
A
#
# COMPACT_ATOMS: atom_id res chain seq x y z
N MET A 1 -2.09 0.66 -17.18
CA MET A 1 -2.45 0.11 -15.84
C MET A 1 -2.26 1.22 -14.81
N ILE A 2 -3.07 1.29 -13.75
CA ILE A 2 -2.92 2.33 -12.72
C ILE A 2 -2.37 1.68 -11.45
N THR A 3 -1.39 2.34 -10.84
CA THR A 3 -0.86 1.90 -9.55
C THR A 3 -0.96 2.98 -8.51
N TYR A 4 -1.33 2.58 -7.32
CA TYR A 4 -1.40 3.45 -6.16
C TYR A 4 -0.20 3.14 -5.27
N GLU A 5 0.68 4.11 -5.08
CA GLU A 5 1.89 3.97 -4.28
C GLU A 5 1.76 4.76 -2.98
N VAL A 6 2.17 4.12 -1.88
CA VAL A 6 2.24 4.73 -0.56
C VAL A 6 3.65 4.58 -0.05
N THR A 7 4.34 5.69 0.23
CA THR A 7 5.62 5.64 0.96
C THR A 7 5.40 6.03 2.40
N ALA A 8 6.18 5.42 3.30
CA ALA A 8 6.09 5.69 4.72
C ALA A 8 7.48 5.91 5.33
N THR A 9 7.60 6.97 6.12
CA THR A 9 8.71 7.18 7.05
C THR A 9 8.21 6.88 8.45
N VAL A 10 8.84 5.92 9.14
CA VAL A 10 8.40 5.36 10.42
C VAL A 10 9.53 5.52 11.44
N ARG A 11 9.16 5.96 12.64
CA ARG A 11 10.10 6.12 13.75
C ARG A 11 10.72 4.77 14.14
N PRO A 12 12.02 4.69 14.46
CA PRO A 12 12.71 3.41 14.65
C PRO A 12 12.07 2.44 15.66
N ASP A 13 11.52 2.94 16.76
CA ASP A 13 10.82 2.16 17.79
C ASP A 13 9.52 1.50 17.30
N LEU A 14 8.93 2.00 16.21
CA LEU A 14 7.67 1.53 15.65
C LEU A 14 7.84 0.56 14.47
N CYS A 15 9.05 0.43 13.93
CA CYS A 15 9.31 -0.33 12.69
C CYS A 15 8.79 -1.77 12.73
N GLU A 16 9.08 -2.53 13.79
CA GLU A 16 8.63 -3.92 13.90
C GLU A 16 7.11 -4.04 13.99
N ALA A 17 6.48 -3.17 14.79
CA ALA A 17 5.03 -3.14 14.92
C ALA A 17 4.35 -2.74 13.61
N TYR A 18 4.92 -1.75 12.90
CA TYR A 18 4.45 -1.30 11.61
C TYR A 18 4.57 -2.39 10.54
N GLU A 19 5.72 -3.06 10.43
CA GLU A 19 5.91 -4.17 9.49
C GLU A 19 4.91 -5.29 9.72
N ARG A 20 4.68 -5.68 10.98
CA ARG A 20 3.69 -6.69 11.34
C ARG A 20 2.27 -6.25 10.96
N TYR A 21 1.87 -5.04 11.38
CA TYR A 21 0.55 -4.50 11.08
C TYR A 21 0.27 -4.43 9.57
N MET A 22 1.26 -3.99 8.79
CA MET A 22 1.13 -3.88 7.34
C MET A 22 0.93 -5.24 6.67
N ARG A 23 1.70 -6.25 7.10
CA ARG A 23 1.68 -7.59 6.51
C ARG A 23 0.47 -8.41 6.93
N GLU A 24 0.05 -8.31 8.17
CA GLU A 24 -0.98 -9.17 8.75
C GLU A 24 -2.39 -8.58 8.65
N ARG A 25 -2.50 -7.25 8.53
CA ARG A 25 -3.80 -6.57 8.57
C ARG A 25 -4.00 -5.57 7.45
N HIS A 26 -3.16 -4.54 7.37
CA HIS A 26 -3.44 -3.41 6.48
C HIS A 26 -3.48 -3.78 5.00
N VAL A 27 -2.42 -4.42 4.48
CA VAL A 27 -2.36 -4.83 3.07
C VAL A 27 -3.43 -5.89 2.76
N PRO A 28 -3.62 -6.95 3.57
CA PRO A 28 -4.72 -7.89 3.37
C PRO A 28 -6.13 -7.26 3.33
N ASP A 29 -6.47 -6.38 4.30
CA ASP A 29 -7.76 -5.69 4.34
C ASP A 29 -8.00 -4.85 3.08
N LEU A 30 -6.93 -4.29 2.51
CA LEU A 30 -6.96 -3.46 1.31
C LEU A 30 -7.20 -4.33 0.07
N LEU A 31 -6.57 -5.50 -0.03
CA LEU A 31 -6.82 -6.47 -1.10
C LEU A 31 -8.25 -7.06 -1.03
N GLN A 32 -8.80 -7.26 0.17
CA GLN A 32 -10.18 -7.73 0.36
C GLN A 32 -11.25 -6.77 -0.18
N THR A 33 -10.92 -5.50 -0.43
CA THR A 33 -11.84 -4.56 -1.08
C THR A 33 -12.15 -4.94 -2.54
N GLY A 34 -11.34 -5.81 -3.15
CA GLY A 34 -11.48 -6.20 -4.55
C GLY A 34 -11.12 -5.09 -5.55
N ALA A 35 -10.51 -3.99 -5.09
CA ALA A 35 -10.09 -2.89 -5.96
C ALA A 35 -8.72 -3.13 -6.64
N PHE A 36 -7.93 -4.07 -6.11
CA PHE A 36 -6.54 -4.29 -6.52
C PHE A 36 -6.27 -5.73 -6.93
N ALA A 37 -5.54 -5.90 -8.02
CA ALA A 37 -5.08 -7.18 -8.54
C ALA A 37 -3.87 -7.74 -7.78
N GLY A 38 -3.11 -6.88 -7.11
CA GLY A 38 -1.92 -7.26 -6.36
C GLY A 38 -1.33 -6.10 -5.56
N ALA A 39 -0.42 -6.44 -4.67
CA ALA A 39 0.32 -5.47 -3.88
C ALA A 39 1.75 -5.96 -3.61
N SER A 40 2.70 -5.03 -3.51
CA SER A 40 4.04 -5.31 -2.99
C SER A 40 4.36 -4.37 -1.83
N PHE A 41 4.85 -4.94 -0.72
CA PHE A 41 5.34 -4.20 0.42
C PHE A 41 6.85 -4.37 0.53
N SER A 42 7.56 -3.26 0.58
CA SER A 42 9.03 -3.22 0.51
C SER A 42 9.58 -2.18 1.48
N ARG A 43 10.85 -2.36 1.87
CA ARG A 43 11.62 -1.38 2.64
C ARG A 43 12.95 -1.12 1.95
N SER A 44 13.39 0.14 1.92
CA SER A 44 14.71 0.51 1.38
C SER A 44 15.75 0.70 2.49
N ALA A 45 15.30 1.05 3.70
CA ALA A 45 16.09 1.22 4.90
C ALA A 45 15.19 1.02 6.13
N PRO A 46 15.73 0.82 7.34
CA PRO A 46 14.95 0.85 8.57
C PRO A 46 14.11 2.13 8.64
N GLY A 47 12.81 2.01 8.89
CA GLY A 47 11.91 3.15 8.94
C GLY A 47 11.50 3.73 7.58
N ARG A 48 11.98 3.21 6.44
CA ARG A 48 11.58 3.70 5.11
C ARG A 48 10.93 2.60 4.29
N TYR A 49 9.63 2.71 4.10
CA TYR A 49 8.79 1.70 3.47
C TYR A 49 8.09 2.23 2.22
N ARG A 50 7.71 1.29 1.36
CA ARG A 50 6.89 1.53 0.18
C ARG A 50 5.91 0.38 -0.01
N VAL A 51 4.65 0.72 -0.25
CA VAL A 51 3.62 -0.20 -0.72
C VAL A 51 3.16 0.24 -2.10
N ARG A 52 3.18 -0.67 -3.07
CA ARG A 52 2.62 -0.44 -4.40
C ARG A 52 1.44 -1.36 -4.61
N TYR A 53 0.28 -0.81 -4.92
CA TYR A 53 -0.93 -1.54 -5.24
C TYR A 53 -1.26 -1.42 -6.73
N GLU A 54 -1.64 -2.53 -7.36
CA GLU A 54 -2.03 -2.58 -8.76
C GLU A 54 -3.56 -2.55 -8.85
N ALA A 55 -4.13 -1.41 -9.24
CA ALA A 55 -5.58 -1.28 -9.36
C ALA A 55 -6.09 -2.05 -10.59
N HIS A 56 -7.27 -2.65 -10.48
CA HIS A 56 -7.90 -3.30 -11.64
C HIS A 56 -8.18 -2.31 -12.77
N ASP A 57 -8.74 -1.16 -12.42
CA ASP A 57 -9.04 -0.05 -13.32
C ASP A 57 -9.22 1.26 -12.53
N ARG A 58 -9.44 2.38 -13.24
CA ARG A 58 -9.67 3.70 -12.65
C ARG A 58 -10.89 3.70 -11.72
N ALA A 59 -12.00 3.11 -12.15
CA ALA A 59 -13.23 3.12 -11.39
C ALA A 59 -13.11 2.31 -10.08
N ALA A 60 -12.36 1.22 -10.07
CA ALA A 60 -12.04 0.44 -8.89
C ALA A 60 -11.22 1.25 -7.88
N LEU A 61 -10.19 1.97 -8.35
CA LEU A 61 -9.39 2.85 -7.51
C LEU A 61 -10.23 3.98 -6.92
N ASP A 62 -11.07 4.63 -7.74
CA ASP A 62 -11.92 5.74 -7.28
C ASP A 62 -12.93 5.27 -6.22
N ARG A 63 -13.55 4.10 -6.42
CA ARG A 63 -14.43 3.47 -5.41
C ARG A 63 -13.67 3.19 -4.12
N TYR A 64 -12.45 2.67 -4.21
CA TYR A 64 -11.61 2.43 -3.04
C TYR A 64 -11.29 3.73 -2.29
N LEU A 65 -10.87 4.78 -3.00
CA LEU A 65 -10.52 6.07 -2.41
C LEU A 65 -11.72 6.73 -1.72
N ALA A 66 -12.92 6.60 -2.30
CA ALA A 66 -14.13 7.17 -1.74
C ALA A 66 -14.70 6.38 -0.54
N LEU A 67 -14.73 5.04 -0.64
CA LEU A 67 -15.50 4.21 0.30
C LEU A 67 -14.65 3.49 1.36
N HIS A 68 -13.39 3.17 1.04
CA HIS A 68 -12.56 2.30 1.89
C HIS A 68 -11.35 3.02 2.48
N ALA A 69 -10.73 3.91 1.71
CA ALA A 69 -9.52 4.61 2.14
C ALA A 69 -9.71 5.44 3.44
N PRO A 70 -10.82 6.16 3.68
CA PRO A 70 -10.99 6.91 4.92
C PRO A 70 -10.91 6.02 6.17
N ARG A 71 -11.63 4.90 6.18
CA ARG A 71 -11.66 3.94 7.30
C ARG A 71 -10.28 3.31 7.54
N LEU A 72 -9.60 2.87 6.46
CA LEU A 72 -8.29 2.23 6.57
C LEU A 72 -7.20 3.20 7.04
N ARG A 73 -7.28 4.46 6.62
CA ARG A 73 -6.39 5.54 7.11
C ARG A 73 -6.64 5.82 8.58
N GLN A 74 -7.90 5.86 9.01
CA GLN A 74 -8.25 6.04 10.41
C GLN A 74 -7.72 4.90 11.28
N HIS A 75 -7.91 3.63 10.88
CA HIS A 75 -7.35 2.50 11.63
C HIS A 75 -5.82 2.57 11.75
N LEU A 76 -5.12 3.02 10.71
CA LEU A 76 -3.67 3.22 10.79
C LEU A 76 -3.31 4.30 11.81
N LEU A 77 -4.02 5.43 11.83
CA LEU A 77 -3.82 6.50 12.82
C LEU A 77 -4.16 6.04 14.25
N GLU A 78 -5.17 5.19 14.43
CA GLU A 78 -5.50 4.61 15.74
C GLU A 78 -4.40 3.69 16.26
N GLN A 79 -3.74 2.94 15.37
CA GLN A 79 -2.62 2.06 15.73
C GLN A 79 -1.29 2.84 15.89
N PHE A 80 -1.10 3.88 15.08
CA PHE A 80 0.11 4.71 15.03
C PHE A 80 -0.28 6.19 15.03
N PRO A 81 -0.67 6.74 16.19
CA PRO A 81 -1.12 8.13 16.28
C PRO A 81 0.00 9.13 15.96
N GLU A 82 1.25 8.75 16.19
CA GLU A 82 2.43 9.57 15.89
C GLU A 82 3.60 8.69 15.41
N GLY A 83 4.55 9.30 14.71
CA GLY A 83 5.78 8.62 14.28
C GLY A 83 5.67 7.86 12.97
N VAL A 84 4.58 8.04 12.21
CA VAL A 84 4.42 7.53 10.85
C VAL A 84 4.00 8.68 9.94
N GLU A 85 4.84 8.99 8.97
CA GLU A 85 4.57 9.98 7.92
C GLU A 85 4.33 9.25 6.59
N LEU A 86 3.28 9.64 5.85
CA LEU A 86 2.84 8.94 4.65
C LEU A 86 2.74 9.89 3.46
N SER A 87 3.32 9.51 2.32
CA SER A 87 3.03 10.11 1.02
C SER A 87 2.27 9.13 0.13
N ARG A 88 1.47 9.65 -0.79
CA ARG A 88 0.59 8.86 -1.66
C ARG A 88 0.62 9.43 -3.06
N GLU A 89 0.83 8.58 -4.04
CA GLU A 89 0.91 8.97 -5.44
C GLU A 89 0.18 7.96 -6.32
N GLU A 90 -0.48 8.46 -7.35
CA GLU A 90 -1.08 7.65 -8.39
C GLU A 90 -0.19 7.70 -9.62
N TRP A 91 0.06 6.52 -10.20
CA TRP A 91 0.94 6.37 -11.33
C TRP A 91 0.20 5.69 -12.48
N GLU A 92 0.32 6.29 -13.66
CA GLU A 92 -0.02 5.62 -14.90
C GLU A 92 1.18 4.79 -15.37
N VAL A 93 1.00 3.47 -15.43
CA VAL A 93 2.01 2.56 -15.96
C VAL A 93 1.95 2.60 -17.48
N LEU A 94 2.97 3.22 -18.07
CA LEU A 94 3.14 3.35 -19.52
C LEU A 94 3.52 2.02 -20.17
N GLU A 95 4.41 1.26 -19.53
CA GLU A 95 4.87 -0.04 -20.03
C GLU A 95 5.36 -0.92 -18.88
N ALA A 96 5.23 -2.24 -19.02
CA ALA A 96 5.76 -3.23 -18.10
C ALA A 96 6.38 -4.38 -18.91
N TRP A 97 7.63 -4.71 -18.61
CA TRP A 97 8.36 -5.79 -19.29
C TRP A 97 8.39 -7.03 -18.41
N PRO A 98 7.56 -8.06 -18.68
CA PRO A 98 7.65 -9.32 -17.96
C PRO A 98 8.95 -10.05 -18.34
N VAL A 99 9.60 -10.69 -17.37
CA VAL A 99 10.68 -11.64 -17.67
C VAL A 99 10.02 -12.92 -18.22
N ALA A 100 10.45 -13.35 -19.41
CA ALA A 100 9.97 -14.60 -19.99
C ALA A 100 10.30 -15.78 -19.05
N GLY A 101 9.27 -16.44 -18.49
CA GLY A 101 9.40 -17.69 -17.75
C GLY A 101 9.45 -17.60 -16.21
N ALA A 102 9.16 -16.44 -15.60
CA ALA A 102 8.99 -16.42 -14.14
C ALA A 102 7.69 -17.16 -13.73
N PRO A 103 7.74 -18.16 -12.81
CA PRO A 103 6.54 -18.82 -12.34
C PRO A 103 5.63 -17.83 -11.60
N ARG A 104 4.33 -17.94 -11.85
CA ARG A 104 3.26 -17.19 -11.18
C ARG A 104 3.15 -17.54 -9.71
#